data_AF-A0A2E7HML3-F1
#
_entry.id   AF-A0A2E7HML3-F1
#
_cell.length_a   1.000
_cell.length_b   1.000
_cell.length_c   1.000
_cell.angle_alpha   90.00
_cell.angle_beta   90.00
_cell.angle_gamma   90.00
#
_symmetry.space_group_name_H-M   'P 1'
#
loop_
_entity.id
_entity.type
_entity.pdbx_description
1 polymer ?
#
loop_
_entity_poly.entity_id
_entity_poly.type
_entity_poly.pdbx_seq_one_letter_code
_entity_poly.pdbx_strand_id
1 'polypeptide(L)'
;MPINLRIIAIAILLAVGFHKPQAQQHPMEKLGGDLFDTFRTNNFAALFDRSVFSFTETSFRGFLHPLRNKSIRDNLIAQHKIPFPASVNSPTQKWREAFKHNWREQWRHIARNSQRDVFDQAFAPILEGAQKEGIQWQTAQLVACENLLPVTWTNAGFKIKGDPDLEGIIMGFILGEEVISSVETAGEKVDSIEGVRIAEVLLNSMADKAGLKDDDLITQVDGIDVQSKLHLVKLVSDRNQGDLVKIKVRRETPKEPVTLNFQLTQEIGTGNARNLFIDRDCTYRLRLDDLTYAKAFMVGLDIQDSEKAYDKGILGNGAGQGDVLIRFNEYTPENLFYFCPDQEGAGGKIIIKDPFNYDKPNQRTDLLLTFSYGQPTRFYQILIKEVILTAKGPLLFERPQWIGQVQRPFGISNTALR
;
A
#
# COMPACT_ATOMS: atom_id res chain seq x y z
N MET A 1 5.56 73.59 -21.23
CA MET A 1 4.94 74.11 -19.99
C MET A 1 3.42 74.10 -20.17
N PRO A 2 2.61 73.70 -19.17
CA PRO A 2 2.58 72.42 -18.49
C PRO A 2 1.32 71.60 -18.85
N ILE A 3 1.43 70.29 -18.61
CA ILE A 3 0.39 69.27 -18.70
C ILE A 3 -0.60 69.48 -17.56
N ASN A 4 -1.90 69.63 -17.88
CA ASN A 4 -2.97 69.71 -16.88
C ASN A 4 -3.63 68.33 -16.70
N LEU A 5 -3.41 67.80 -15.51
CA LEU A 5 -3.86 66.53 -14.99
C LEU A 5 -5.37 66.58 -14.69
N ARG A 6 -6.17 65.70 -15.32
CA ARG A 6 -7.48 65.29 -14.78
C ARG A 6 -7.47 63.76 -14.65
N ILE A 7 -7.12 63.28 -13.46
CA ILE A 7 -7.24 61.88 -13.08
C ILE A 7 -8.71 61.59 -12.81
N ILE A 8 -9.30 60.73 -13.65
CA ILE A 8 -10.56 60.05 -13.32
C ILE A 8 -10.17 58.86 -12.44
N ALA A 9 -10.49 58.92 -11.15
CA ALA A 9 -10.35 57.79 -10.24
C ALA A 9 -11.45 56.77 -10.55
N ILE A 10 -11.14 55.75 -11.36
CA ILE A 10 -11.95 54.54 -11.46
C ILE A 10 -11.58 53.67 -10.26
N ALA A 11 -12.45 53.64 -9.26
CA ALA A 11 -12.37 52.68 -8.16
C ALA A 11 -12.68 51.28 -8.71
N ILE A 12 -11.63 50.51 -9.04
CA ILE A 12 -11.76 49.08 -9.28
C ILE A 12 -11.97 48.42 -7.92
N LEU A 13 -13.23 48.12 -7.58
CA LEU A 13 -13.55 47.15 -6.55
C LEU A 13 -13.05 45.78 -7.05
N LEU A 14 -11.82 45.42 -6.69
CA LEU A 14 -11.37 44.04 -6.70
C LEU A 14 -12.18 43.30 -5.64
N ALA A 15 -13.33 42.75 -6.03
CA ALA A 15 -13.93 41.65 -5.33
C ALA A 15 -12.95 40.48 -5.43
N VAL A 16 -12.01 40.40 -4.49
CA VAL A 16 -11.26 39.18 -4.22
C VAL A 16 -12.29 38.22 -3.65
N GLY A 17 -13.02 37.56 -4.55
CA GLY A 17 -13.78 36.38 -4.21
C GLY A 17 -12.75 35.39 -3.68
N PHE A 18 -12.79 35.11 -2.39
CA PHE A 18 -12.14 33.95 -1.82
C PHE A 18 -12.74 32.73 -2.52
N HIS A 19 -12.13 32.32 -3.65
CA HIS A 19 -12.24 30.95 -4.10
C HIS A 19 -11.61 30.13 -2.98
N LYS A 20 -12.45 29.57 -2.10
CA LYS A 20 -12.02 28.40 -1.33
C LYS A 20 -11.53 27.41 -2.39
N PRO A 21 -10.26 26.99 -2.38
CA PRO A 21 -9.85 25.88 -3.23
C PRO A 21 -10.81 24.73 -2.90
N GLN A 22 -11.57 24.29 -3.90
CA GLN A 22 -12.35 23.08 -3.78
C GLN A 22 -11.36 21.98 -3.45
N ALA A 23 -11.49 21.34 -2.29
CA ALA A 23 -10.60 20.28 -1.87
C ALA A 23 -10.52 19.26 -3.01
N GLN A 24 -9.32 19.01 -3.52
CA GLN A 24 -9.13 18.12 -4.66
C GLN A 24 -9.56 16.71 -4.24
N GLN A 25 -10.58 16.17 -4.91
CA GLN A 25 -11.11 14.84 -4.60
C GLN A 25 -10.00 13.77 -4.72
N HIS A 26 -10.01 12.82 -3.78
CA HIS A 26 -9.04 11.71 -3.78
C HIS A 26 -9.13 10.88 -5.08
N PRO A 27 -8.01 10.47 -5.71
CA PRO A 27 -8.02 9.73 -6.97
C PRO A 27 -8.90 8.48 -6.99
N MET A 28 -8.92 7.71 -5.90
CA MET A 28 -9.76 6.50 -5.78
C MET A 28 -11.26 6.82 -5.71
N GLU A 29 -11.65 7.93 -5.07
CA GLU A 29 -13.05 8.35 -5.02
C GLU A 29 -13.53 8.83 -6.38
N LYS A 30 -12.68 9.61 -7.06
CA LYS A 30 -12.92 10.03 -8.43
C LYS A 30 -13.08 8.81 -9.35
N LEU A 31 -12.21 7.80 -9.22
CA LEU A 31 -12.34 6.55 -9.96
C LEU A 31 -13.70 5.88 -9.73
N GLY A 32 -14.16 5.79 -8.48
CA GLY A 32 -15.44 5.16 -8.18
C GLY A 32 -16.62 5.88 -8.82
N GLY A 33 -16.64 7.21 -8.75
CA GLY A 33 -17.63 8.03 -9.45
C GLY A 33 -17.59 7.83 -10.96
N ASP A 34 -16.39 7.92 -11.55
CA ASP A 34 -16.16 7.71 -12.98
C ASP A 34 -16.61 6.31 -13.46
N LEU A 35 -16.33 5.26 -12.68
CA LEU A 35 -16.75 3.88 -13.01
C LEU A 35 -18.26 3.71 -12.88
N PHE A 36 -18.87 4.25 -11.85
CA PHE A 36 -20.32 4.24 -11.70
C PHE A 36 -20.99 4.92 -12.88
N ASP A 37 -20.50 6.08 -13.29
CA ASP A 37 -20.97 6.81 -14.47
C ASP A 37 -20.75 6.04 -15.78
N THR A 38 -19.66 5.28 -15.85
CA THR A 38 -19.36 4.42 -16.98
C THR A 38 -20.43 3.34 -17.17
N PHE A 39 -20.84 2.66 -16.10
CA PHE A 39 -21.96 1.71 -16.14
C PHE A 39 -23.28 2.41 -16.43
N ARG A 40 -23.52 3.56 -15.78
CA ARG A 40 -24.74 4.34 -15.91
C ARG A 40 -25.00 4.81 -17.34
N THR A 41 -23.94 5.13 -18.06
CA THR A 41 -23.98 5.63 -19.45
C THR A 41 -23.66 4.55 -20.48
N ASN A 42 -23.46 3.30 -20.06
CA ASN A 42 -23.06 2.19 -20.93
C ASN A 42 -21.80 2.49 -21.76
N ASN A 43 -20.81 3.17 -21.16
CA ASN A 43 -19.61 3.66 -21.84
C ASN A 43 -18.42 2.71 -21.70
N PHE A 44 -18.46 1.55 -22.34
CA PHE A 44 -17.39 0.55 -22.23
C PHE A 44 -15.96 1.12 -22.47
N ALA A 45 -15.80 2.06 -23.43
CA ALA A 45 -14.51 2.65 -23.74
C ALA A 45 -13.85 3.28 -22.50
N ALA A 46 -14.61 4.00 -21.67
CA ALA A 46 -14.09 4.63 -20.46
C ALA A 46 -13.64 3.63 -19.36
N LEU A 47 -14.19 2.41 -19.35
CA LEU A 47 -13.69 1.32 -18.50
C LEU A 47 -12.44 0.69 -19.12
N PHE A 48 -12.49 0.41 -20.42
CA PHE A 48 -11.37 -0.20 -21.15
C PHE A 48 -10.10 0.63 -21.04
N ASP A 49 -10.18 1.95 -21.28
CA ASP A 49 -9.05 2.88 -21.26
C ASP A 49 -8.34 2.93 -19.89
N ARG A 50 -9.07 2.66 -18.79
CA ARG A 50 -8.52 2.61 -17.42
C ARG A 50 -8.03 1.21 -17.01
N SER A 51 -8.15 0.21 -17.86
CA SER A 51 -7.72 -1.15 -17.57
C SER A 51 -6.30 -1.43 -18.08
N VAL A 52 -5.65 -2.44 -17.51
CA VAL A 52 -4.34 -2.91 -17.99
C VAL A 52 -4.36 -3.35 -19.46
N PHE A 53 -5.54 -3.69 -20.01
CA PHE A 53 -5.72 -4.10 -21.41
C PHE A 53 -5.59 -2.95 -22.41
N SER A 54 -5.67 -1.68 -21.98
CA SER A 54 -5.49 -0.51 -22.87
C SER A 54 -4.03 -0.18 -23.19
N PHE A 55 -3.09 -0.88 -22.55
CA PHE A 55 -1.69 -0.53 -22.65
C PHE A 55 -1.14 -0.76 -24.07
N THR A 56 -0.14 0.02 -24.43
CA THR A 56 0.79 -0.29 -25.52
C THR A 56 1.99 -1.02 -24.95
N GLU A 57 2.83 -1.64 -25.79
CA GLU A 57 4.09 -2.24 -25.34
C GLU A 57 4.93 -1.24 -24.53
N THR A 58 5.05 -0.01 -25.05
CA THR A 58 5.83 1.07 -24.42
C THR A 58 5.24 1.48 -23.07
N SER A 59 3.91 1.66 -22.98
CA SER A 59 3.28 2.07 -21.72
C SER A 59 3.29 0.95 -20.69
N PHE A 60 3.12 -0.31 -21.09
CA PHE A 60 3.24 -1.47 -20.20
C PHE A 60 4.64 -1.58 -19.60
N ARG A 61 5.68 -1.47 -20.45
CA ARG A 61 7.08 -1.47 -19.97
C ARG A 61 7.34 -0.35 -18.96
N GLY A 62 6.88 0.85 -19.29
CA GLY A 62 7.04 2.05 -18.46
C GLY A 62 6.28 1.98 -17.14
N PHE A 63 5.14 1.28 -17.10
CA PHE A 63 4.39 0.99 -15.89
C PHE A 63 5.09 -0.07 -15.03
N LEU A 64 5.42 -1.21 -15.63
CA LEU A 64 5.87 -2.38 -14.88
C LEU A 64 7.26 -2.18 -14.26
N HIS A 65 8.18 -1.53 -14.97
CA HIS A 65 9.56 -1.34 -14.49
C HIS A 65 9.66 -0.64 -13.12
N PRO A 66 9.06 0.55 -12.90
CA PRO A 66 9.10 1.24 -11.61
C PRO A 66 8.11 0.71 -10.57
N LEU A 67 7.21 -0.21 -10.93
CA LEU A 67 6.09 -0.64 -10.07
C LEU A 67 6.59 -1.12 -8.70
N ARG A 68 6.28 -0.38 -7.63
CA ARG A 68 6.63 -0.72 -6.24
C ARG A 68 5.63 -1.70 -5.64
N ASN A 69 5.58 -2.91 -6.18
CA ASN A 69 4.70 -3.97 -5.68
C ASN A 69 5.46 -5.28 -5.46
N LYS A 70 5.61 -5.69 -4.20
CA LYS A 70 6.40 -6.85 -3.81
C LYS A 70 5.81 -8.12 -4.38
N SER A 71 4.51 -8.39 -4.20
CA SER A 71 3.98 -9.69 -4.63
C SER A 71 3.98 -9.86 -6.15
N ILE A 72 3.75 -8.80 -6.95
CA ILE A 72 3.90 -8.87 -8.41
C ILE A 72 5.35 -9.14 -8.79
N ARG A 73 6.31 -8.43 -8.19
CA ARG A 73 7.74 -8.65 -8.47
C ARG A 73 8.17 -10.06 -8.10
N ASP A 74 7.79 -10.55 -6.92
CA ASP A 74 8.11 -11.90 -6.47
C ASP A 74 7.53 -12.96 -7.40
N ASN A 75 6.27 -12.81 -7.81
CA ASN A 75 5.64 -13.71 -8.78
C ASN A 75 6.39 -13.76 -10.12
N LEU A 76 6.82 -12.59 -10.62
CA LEU A 76 7.54 -12.50 -11.90
C LEU A 76 8.99 -13.00 -11.78
N ILE A 77 9.64 -12.81 -10.63
CA ILE A 77 10.94 -13.40 -10.31
C ILE A 77 10.81 -14.93 -10.27
N ALA A 78 9.75 -15.47 -9.66
CA ALA A 78 9.53 -16.92 -9.59
C ALA A 78 9.30 -17.56 -10.97
N GLN A 79 8.83 -16.79 -11.95
CA GLN A 79 8.68 -17.22 -13.35
C GLN A 79 9.98 -17.12 -14.16
N HIS A 80 11.04 -16.51 -13.62
CA HIS A 80 12.32 -16.36 -14.30
C HIS A 80 13.08 -17.69 -14.35
N LYS A 81 13.31 -18.17 -15.57
CA LYS A 81 13.88 -19.50 -15.84
C LYS A 81 15.40 -19.53 -15.92
N ILE A 82 16.04 -18.35 -16.04
CA ILE A 82 17.49 -18.24 -16.22
C ILE A 82 18.12 -18.06 -14.84
N PRO A 83 19.16 -18.84 -14.46
CA PRO A 83 19.83 -18.61 -13.18
C PRO A 83 20.31 -17.16 -13.06
N PHE A 84 20.09 -16.55 -11.90
CA PHE A 84 20.61 -15.21 -11.64
C PHE A 84 22.15 -15.24 -11.58
N PRO A 85 22.84 -14.22 -12.12
CA PRO A 85 24.28 -14.07 -11.92
C PRO A 85 24.64 -14.04 -10.43
N ALA A 86 25.83 -14.52 -10.06
CA ALA A 86 26.29 -14.56 -8.67
C ALA A 86 26.40 -13.16 -8.01
N SER A 87 26.40 -12.09 -8.79
CA SER A 87 26.38 -10.69 -8.32
C SER A 87 24.97 -10.14 -8.05
N VAL A 88 23.91 -10.92 -8.27
CA VAL A 88 22.50 -10.49 -8.22
C VAL A 88 21.82 -11.12 -6.99
N ASN A 89 21.93 -10.42 -5.87
CA ASN A 89 21.66 -11.02 -4.56
C ASN A 89 20.46 -10.38 -3.85
N SER A 90 20.07 -9.16 -4.22
CA SER A 90 18.93 -8.48 -3.63
C SER A 90 17.61 -8.72 -4.40
N PRO A 91 16.44 -8.65 -3.73
CA PRO A 91 15.13 -8.72 -4.41
C PRO A 91 14.99 -7.70 -5.54
N THR A 92 15.48 -6.47 -5.35
CA THR A 92 15.46 -5.42 -6.38
C THR A 92 16.36 -5.74 -7.57
N GLN A 93 17.56 -6.29 -7.33
CA GLN A 93 18.44 -6.72 -8.42
C GLN A 93 17.85 -7.91 -9.19
N LYS A 94 17.30 -8.91 -8.48
CA LYS A 94 16.59 -10.04 -9.07
C LYS A 94 15.39 -9.58 -9.89
N TRP A 95 14.62 -8.61 -9.38
CA TRP A 95 13.54 -7.98 -10.14
C TRP A 95 14.06 -7.35 -11.43
N ARG A 96 15.12 -6.54 -11.37
CA ARG A 96 15.69 -5.89 -12.55
C ARG A 96 16.15 -6.89 -13.61
N GLU A 97 16.78 -7.99 -13.20
CA GLU A 97 17.19 -9.05 -14.13
C GLU A 97 16.00 -9.84 -14.68
N ALA A 98 15.05 -10.23 -13.82
CA ALA A 98 13.84 -10.94 -14.25
C ALA A 98 13.01 -10.09 -15.21
N PHE A 99 12.87 -8.80 -14.91
CA PHE A 99 12.17 -7.83 -15.74
C PHE A 99 12.75 -7.83 -17.15
N LYS A 100 14.08 -7.65 -17.33
CA LYS A 100 14.73 -7.59 -18.66
C LYS A 100 14.32 -8.72 -19.59
N HIS A 101 14.14 -9.93 -19.06
CA HIS A 101 13.82 -11.12 -19.84
C HIS A 101 12.31 -11.33 -20.03
N ASN A 102 11.51 -11.11 -18.98
CA ASN A 102 10.15 -11.63 -18.92
C ASN A 102 9.06 -10.58 -19.25
N TRP A 103 9.34 -9.28 -19.17
CA TRP A 103 8.28 -8.26 -19.24
C TRP A 103 7.47 -8.30 -20.55
N ARG A 104 8.12 -8.62 -21.68
CA ARG A 104 7.43 -8.72 -22.98
C ARG A 104 6.46 -9.89 -23.08
N GLU A 105 6.77 -10.99 -22.40
CA GLU A 105 5.88 -12.15 -22.37
C GLU A 105 4.58 -11.81 -21.63
N GLN A 106 4.69 -11.13 -20.49
CA GLN A 106 3.54 -10.63 -19.74
C GLN A 106 2.70 -9.66 -20.58
N TRP A 107 3.35 -8.75 -21.31
CA TRP A 107 2.64 -7.85 -22.21
C TRP A 107 1.86 -8.62 -23.29
N ARG A 108 2.47 -9.59 -23.96
CA ARG A 108 1.78 -10.42 -24.98
C ARG A 108 0.58 -11.17 -24.43
N HIS A 109 0.65 -11.65 -23.19
CA HIS A 109 -0.48 -12.32 -22.53
C HIS A 109 -1.67 -11.40 -22.27
N ILE A 110 -1.43 -10.10 -22.08
CA ILE A 110 -2.48 -9.10 -21.91
C ILE A 110 -3.00 -8.66 -23.28
N ALA A 111 -2.09 -8.35 -24.22
CA ALA A 111 -2.41 -7.84 -25.55
C ALA A 111 -3.22 -8.79 -26.44
N ARG A 112 -3.20 -10.10 -26.15
CA ARG A 112 -3.98 -11.10 -26.90
C ARG A 112 -5.49 -11.04 -26.62
N ASN A 113 -5.92 -10.36 -25.55
CA ASN A 113 -7.33 -10.26 -25.21
C ASN A 113 -7.96 -9.14 -26.04
N SER A 114 -9.01 -9.45 -26.79
CA SER A 114 -9.69 -8.45 -27.61
C SER A 114 -10.55 -7.53 -26.73
N GLN A 115 -10.89 -6.34 -27.25
CA GLN A 115 -11.88 -5.47 -26.59
C GLN A 115 -13.22 -6.17 -26.36
N ARG A 116 -13.61 -7.08 -27.26
CA ARG A 116 -14.82 -7.88 -27.11
C ARG A 116 -14.73 -8.84 -25.93
N ASP A 117 -13.59 -9.53 -25.78
CA ASP A 117 -13.37 -10.43 -24.65
C ASP A 117 -13.44 -9.68 -23.31
N VAL A 118 -12.85 -8.48 -23.25
CA VAL A 118 -12.89 -7.63 -22.05
C VAL A 118 -14.30 -7.14 -21.78
N PHE A 119 -15.05 -6.72 -22.80
CA PHE A 119 -16.46 -6.34 -22.65
C PHE A 119 -17.28 -7.49 -22.04
N ASP A 120 -17.20 -8.68 -22.65
CA ASP A 120 -17.99 -9.85 -22.26
C ASP A 120 -17.65 -10.33 -20.83
N GLN A 121 -16.40 -10.19 -20.40
CA GLN A 121 -15.94 -10.71 -19.10
C GLN A 121 -15.98 -9.69 -17.96
N ALA A 122 -15.87 -8.39 -18.25
CA ALA A 122 -15.71 -7.35 -17.24
C ALA A 122 -16.84 -6.31 -17.22
N PHE A 123 -17.52 -6.09 -18.35
CA PHE A 123 -18.53 -5.03 -18.47
C PHE A 123 -19.96 -5.57 -18.53
N ALA A 124 -20.22 -6.51 -19.45
CA ALA A 124 -21.53 -7.14 -19.62
C ALA A 124 -22.10 -7.74 -18.33
N PRO A 125 -21.32 -8.45 -17.47
CA PRO A 125 -21.87 -9.04 -16.25
C PRO A 125 -22.43 -8.03 -15.25
N ILE A 126 -21.90 -6.80 -15.23
CA ILE A 126 -22.42 -5.72 -14.38
C ILE A 126 -23.77 -5.23 -14.90
N LEU A 127 -23.89 -5.03 -16.22
CA LEU A 127 -25.13 -4.59 -16.85
C LEU A 127 -26.22 -5.66 -16.74
N GLU A 128 -25.87 -6.93 -16.97
CA GLU A 128 -26.77 -8.07 -16.83
C GLU A 128 -27.25 -8.24 -15.38
N GLY A 129 -26.34 -8.08 -14.40
CA GLY A 129 -26.69 -8.10 -12.98
C GLY A 129 -27.70 -7.01 -12.63
N ALA A 130 -27.45 -5.78 -13.08
CA ALA A 130 -28.37 -4.67 -12.88
C ALA A 130 -29.73 -4.87 -13.60
N GLN A 131 -29.72 -5.44 -14.80
CA GLN A 131 -30.93 -5.74 -15.56
C GLN A 131 -31.80 -6.80 -14.85
N LYS A 132 -31.19 -7.85 -14.29
CA LYS A 132 -31.90 -8.89 -13.52
C LYS A 132 -32.64 -8.33 -12.30
N GLU A 133 -32.09 -7.28 -11.69
CA GLU A 133 -32.69 -6.57 -10.56
C GLU A 133 -33.64 -5.42 -10.99
N GLY A 134 -33.87 -5.24 -12.30
CA GLY A 134 -34.74 -4.19 -12.83
C GLY A 134 -34.23 -2.77 -12.59
N ILE A 135 -32.91 -2.58 -12.50
CA ILE A 135 -32.30 -1.29 -12.19
C ILE A 135 -32.33 -0.36 -13.40
N GLN A 136 -32.84 0.85 -13.18
CA GLN A 136 -32.73 1.96 -14.13
C GLN A 136 -31.56 2.85 -13.71
N TRP A 137 -30.45 2.72 -14.42
CA TRP A 137 -29.21 3.43 -14.10
C TRP A 137 -29.36 4.94 -13.96
N GLN A 138 -30.27 5.57 -14.70
CA GLN A 138 -30.49 7.03 -14.68
C GLN A 138 -31.03 7.54 -13.34
N THR A 139 -31.66 6.67 -12.55
CA THR A 139 -32.21 7.02 -11.23
C THR A 139 -31.43 6.38 -10.08
N ALA A 140 -30.44 5.54 -10.39
CA ALA A 140 -29.52 4.98 -9.41
C ALA A 140 -28.55 6.07 -8.91
N GLN A 141 -28.23 6.04 -7.62
CA GLN A 141 -27.35 7.03 -6.97
C GLN A 141 -26.18 6.34 -6.29
N LEU A 142 -24.95 6.72 -6.64
CA LEU A 142 -23.77 6.30 -5.89
C LEU A 142 -23.83 6.92 -4.47
N VAL A 143 -23.77 6.08 -3.44
CA VAL A 143 -23.86 6.50 -2.02
C VAL A 143 -22.58 6.20 -1.24
N ALA A 144 -21.73 5.29 -1.72
CA ALA A 144 -20.42 5.05 -1.15
C ALA A 144 -19.39 4.62 -2.22
N CYS A 145 -18.15 5.06 -2.02
CA CYS A 145 -16.97 4.58 -2.73
C CYS A 145 -15.88 4.35 -1.67
N GLU A 146 -15.58 3.08 -1.39
CA GLU A 146 -14.76 2.72 -0.23
C GLU A 146 -13.64 1.76 -0.64
N ASN A 147 -12.42 2.05 -0.17
CA ASN A 147 -11.28 1.14 -0.27
C ASN A 147 -11.51 -0.04 0.69
N LEU A 148 -11.89 -1.19 0.15
CA LEU A 148 -12.16 -2.41 0.90
C LEU A 148 -10.87 -3.13 1.27
N LEU A 149 -10.67 -3.32 2.57
CA LEU A 149 -9.57 -4.06 3.16
C LEU A 149 -10.12 -5.25 3.96
N PRO A 150 -10.12 -6.47 3.39
CA PRO A 150 -10.41 -7.67 4.16
C PRO A 150 -9.43 -7.83 5.32
N VAL A 151 -9.97 -8.14 6.51
CA VAL A 151 -9.23 -8.40 7.75
C VAL A 151 -9.58 -9.80 8.24
N THR A 152 -8.56 -10.61 8.47
CA THR A 152 -8.70 -11.96 9.03
C THR A 152 -7.83 -12.10 10.28
N TRP A 153 -8.18 -13.02 11.17
CA TRP A 153 -7.38 -13.33 12.34
C TRP A 153 -6.41 -14.49 12.09
N THR A 154 -5.18 -14.37 12.59
CA THR A 154 -4.16 -15.42 12.54
C THR A 154 -3.54 -15.59 13.92
N ASN A 155 -2.76 -16.66 14.11
CA ASN A 155 -2.01 -16.87 15.36
C ASN A 155 -1.10 -15.69 15.72
N ALA A 156 -0.66 -14.94 14.71
CA ALA A 156 0.24 -13.82 14.91
C ALA A 156 -0.53 -12.48 15.11
N GLY A 157 -1.85 -12.45 14.91
CA GLY A 157 -2.68 -11.24 15.00
C GLY A 157 -3.51 -10.98 13.74
N PHE A 158 -3.97 -9.73 13.59
CA PHE A 158 -4.70 -9.29 12.41
C PHE A 158 -3.83 -9.39 11.15
N LYS A 159 -4.39 -10.01 10.11
CA LYS A 159 -3.86 -10.01 8.76
C LYS A 159 -4.80 -9.20 7.88
N ILE A 160 -4.31 -8.09 7.38
CA ILE A 160 -5.06 -7.16 6.53
C ILE A 160 -4.58 -7.34 5.09
N LYS A 161 -5.51 -7.34 4.12
CA LYS A 161 -5.15 -7.34 2.70
C LYS A 161 -4.28 -6.11 2.39
N GLY A 162 -3.15 -6.33 1.74
CA GLY A 162 -2.24 -5.28 1.31
C GLY A 162 -1.02 -5.87 0.62
N ASP A 163 -0.18 -5.01 0.07
CA ASP A 163 1.14 -5.38 -0.43
C ASP A 163 2.19 -4.78 0.50
N PRO A 164 3.09 -5.59 1.07
CA PRO A 164 4.21 -5.06 1.84
C PRO A 164 5.15 -4.27 0.92
N ASP A 165 5.87 -3.33 1.50
CA ASP A 165 6.99 -2.63 0.92
C ASP A 165 8.06 -3.60 0.37
N LEU A 166 8.89 -3.09 -0.54
CA LEU A 166 9.90 -3.87 -1.24
C LEU A 166 11.12 -4.21 -0.37
N GLU A 167 11.39 -3.39 0.64
CA GLU A 167 12.60 -3.49 1.45
C GLU A 167 12.27 -4.14 2.80
N GLY A 168 13.02 -5.18 3.14
CA GLY A 168 12.91 -5.83 4.43
C GLY A 168 13.59 -4.96 5.47
N ILE A 169 12.80 -4.22 6.26
CA ILE A 169 13.27 -3.63 7.51
C ILE A 169 13.60 -4.77 8.47
N ILE A 170 14.81 -4.76 9.04
CA ILE A 170 15.27 -5.73 10.03
C ILE A 170 15.78 -4.94 11.22
N MET A 171 15.21 -5.18 12.41
CA MET A 171 15.69 -4.61 13.69
C MET A 171 15.89 -3.08 13.62
N GLY A 172 15.00 -2.36 12.93
CA GLY A 172 15.06 -0.89 12.90
C GLY A 172 15.94 -0.30 11.83
N PHE A 173 16.44 -1.09 10.89
CA PHE A 173 17.24 -0.59 9.77
C PHE A 173 16.92 -1.31 8.46
N ILE A 174 17.26 -0.66 7.36
CA ILE A 174 17.10 -1.16 6.00
C ILE A 174 18.41 -1.78 5.55
N LEU A 175 18.34 -2.99 4.97
CA LEU A 175 19.53 -3.66 4.42
C LEU A 175 19.99 -3.00 3.11
N GLY A 176 21.16 -2.36 3.17
CA GLY A 176 21.97 -1.93 2.03
C GLY A 176 22.73 -3.11 1.39
N GLU A 177 23.72 -2.85 0.55
CA GLU A 177 24.44 -3.85 -0.25
C GLU A 177 25.23 -4.91 0.55
N GLU A 178 25.52 -6.06 -0.07
CA GLU A 178 26.50 -7.01 0.46
C GLU A 178 27.89 -6.55 0.02
N VAL A 179 28.82 -6.45 0.97
CA VAL A 179 30.22 -6.12 0.67
C VAL A 179 30.96 -7.43 0.47
N ILE A 180 31.55 -7.58 -0.72
CA ILE A 180 32.33 -8.76 -1.10
C ILE A 180 33.80 -8.36 -1.11
N SER A 181 34.63 -9.15 -0.45
CA SER A 181 36.08 -9.06 -0.57
C SER A 181 36.59 -10.25 -1.38
N SER A 182 37.47 -9.98 -2.33
CA SER A 182 38.15 -11.02 -3.09
C SER A 182 39.54 -11.23 -2.51
N VAL A 183 39.84 -12.45 -2.12
CA VAL A 183 41.18 -12.83 -1.65
C VAL A 183 41.78 -13.82 -2.64
N GLU A 184 42.96 -13.51 -3.18
CA GLU A 184 43.72 -14.45 -3.99
C GLU A 184 44.40 -15.47 -3.07
N THR A 185 43.99 -16.73 -3.19
CA THR A 185 44.59 -17.84 -2.46
C THR A 185 45.00 -18.92 -3.46
N ALA A 186 46.27 -19.31 -3.46
CA ALA A 186 46.82 -20.35 -4.35
C ALA A 186 46.57 -20.11 -5.86
N GLY A 187 46.51 -18.85 -6.30
CA GLY A 187 46.29 -18.49 -7.70
C GLY A 187 44.82 -18.49 -8.15
N GLU A 188 43.89 -18.78 -7.24
CA GLU A 188 42.44 -18.64 -7.46
C GLU A 188 41.89 -17.42 -6.70
N LYS A 189 41.04 -16.65 -7.38
CA LYS A 189 40.32 -15.52 -6.78
C LYS A 189 39.06 -16.06 -6.09
N VAL A 190 39.05 -16.05 -4.77
CA VAL A 190 37.89 -16.48 -3.97
C VAL A 190 37.17 -15.26 -3.45
N ASP A 191 35.92 -15.09 -3.87
CA ASP A 191 35.04 -14.05 -3.36
C ASP A 191 34.39 -14.52 -2.05
N SER A 192 34.49 -13.68 -1.01
CA SER A 192 33.88 -13.91 0.29
C SER A 192 33.06 -12.70 0.72
N ILE A 193 31.89 -12.94 1.31
CA ILE A 193 31.06 -11.86 1.85
C ILE A 193 31.70 -11.37 3.14
N GLU A 194 32.11 -10.10 3.16
CA GLU A 194 32.68 -9.42 4.33
C GLU A 194 31.59 -8.97 5.30
N GLY A 195 30.41 -8.62 4.78
CA GLY A 195 29.26 -8.23 5.59
C GLY A 195 28.11 -7.65 4.77
N VAL A 196 27.09 -7.15 5.47
CA VAL A 196 25.92 -6.49 4.89
C VAL A 196 25.87 -5.04 5.36
N ARG A 197 25.89 -4.08 4.44
CA ARG A 197 25.82 -2.66 4.75
C ARG A 197 24.40 -2.27 5.18
N ILE A 198 24.29 -1.36 6.14
CA ILE A 198 23.03 -0.70 6.48
C ILE A 198 22.81 0.46 5.51
N ALA A 199 21.66 0.46 4.83
CA ALA A 199 21.27 1.57 3.95
C ALA A 199 20.73 2.76 4.76
N GLU A 200 19.92 2.46 5.78
CA GLU A 200 19.27 3.47 6.62
C GLU A 200 18.98 2.88 7.99
N VAL A 201 19.28 3.62 9.05
CA VAL A 201 18.80 3.35 10.40
C VAL A 201 17.57 4.21 10.67
N LEU A 202 16.46 3.57 10.99
CA LEU A 202 15.20 4.26 11.25
C LEU A 202 15.28 5.00 12.59
N LEU A 203 14.87 6.27 12.60
CA LEU A 203 14.88 7.11 13.79
C LEU A 203 14.02 6.53 14.93
N ASN A 204 14.53 6.57 16.17
CA ASN A 204 13.93 6.04 17.40
C ASN A 204 13.73 4.51 17.44
N SER A 205 14.30 3.78 16.49
CA SER A 205 14.30 2.31 16.46
C SER A 205 15.20 1.70 17.54
N MET A 206 15.13 0.38 17.73
CA MET A 206 16.07 -0.36 18.58
C MET A 206 17.50 -0.26 18.03
N ALA A 207 17.67 -0.26 16.71
CA ALA A 207 18.95 -0.01 16.07
C ALA A 207 19.50 1.40 16.34
N ASP A 208 18.66 2.42 16.20
CA ASP A 208 19.05 3.81 16.50
C ASP A 208 19.42 3.98 17.98
N LYS A 209 18.59 3.44 18.89
CA LYS A 209 18.85 3.42 20.34
C LYS A 209 20.10 2.64 20.70
N ALA A 210 20.42 1.57 19.95
CA ALA A 210 21.66 0.82 20.09
C ALA A 210 22.86 1.54 19.51
N GLY A 211 22.65 2.65 18.79
CA GLY A 211 23.71 3.46 18.20
C GLY A 211 24.21 2.94 16.87
N LEU A 212 23.45 2.10 16.15
CA LEU A 212 23.71 1.81 14.74
C LEU A 212 23.60 3.09 13.92
N LYS A 213 24.34 3.14 12.81
CA LYS A 213 24.38 4.27 11.89
C LYS A 213 24.22 3.78 10.45
N ASP A 214 23.78 4.71 9.61
CA ASP A 214 23.83 4.53 8.16
C ASP A 214 25.25 4.16 7.75
N ASP A 215 25.37 3.34 6.70
CA ASP A 215 26.62 2.82 6.17
C ASP A 215 27.41 1.86 7.08
N ASP A 216 26.92 1.53 8.29
CA ASP A 216 27.50 0.48 9.13
C ASP A 216 27.54 -0.84 8.36
N LEU A 217 28.70 -1.52 8.34
CA LEU A 217 28.84 -2.85 7.74
C LEU A 217 28.66 -3.94 8.80
N ILE A 218 27.53 -4.65 8.78
CA ILE A 218 27.26 -5.77 9.68
C ILE A 218 28.10 -6.99 9.29
N THR A 219 28.96 -7.42 10.20
CA THR A 219 29.90 -8.54 9.98
C THR A 219 29.53 -9.80 10.77
N GLN A 220 28.93 -9.65 11.95
CA GLN A 220 28.54 -10.79 12.81
C GLN A 220 27.23 -10.52 13.56
N VAL A 221 26.48 -11.59 13.82
CA VAL A 221 25.34 -11.62 14.76
C VAL A 221 25.56 -12.75 15.75
N ASP A 222 25.59 -12.43 17.05
CA ASP A 222 25.93 -13.35 18.15
C ASP A 222 27.22 -14.15 17.94
N GLY A 223 28.21 -13.53 17.32
CA GLY A 223 29.48 -14.18 16.99
C GLY A 223 29.42 -15.14 15.80
N ILE A 224 28.28 -15.25 15.12
CA ILE A 224 28.14 -15.96 13.84
C ILE A 224 28.41 -14.98 12.70
N ASP A 225 29.33 -15.34 11.81
CA ASP A 225 29.67 -14.52 10.64
C ASP A 225 28.49 -14.41 9.67
N VAL A 226 28.23 -13.19 9.23
CA VAL A 226 27.17 -12.92 8.25
C VAL A 226 27.69 -13.23 6.85
N GLN A 227 27.06 -14.24 6.24
CA GLN A 227 27.49 -14.77 4.94
C GLN A 227 26.62 -14.29 3.76
N SER A 228 25.51 -13.59 4.03
CA SER A 228 24.63 -12.93 3.05
C SER A 228 23.53 -12.14 3.77
N LYS A 229 22.78 -11.31 3.05
CA LYS A 229 21.54 -10.67 3.54
C LYS A 229 20.53 -11.70 4.04
N LEU A 230 20.35 -12.80 3.32
CA LEU A 230 19.40 -13.84 3.72
C LEU A 230 19.88 -14.56 4.98
N HIS A 231 21.19 -14.78 5.12
CA HIS A 231 21.76 -15.33 6.35
C HIS A 231 21.53 -14.38 7.53
N LEU A 232 21.78 -13.07 7.35
CA LEU A 232 21.47 -12.05 8.36
C LEU A 232 19.99 -12.06 8.75
N VAL A 233 19.07 -12.12 7.78
CA VAL A 233 17.63 -12.23 8.04
C VAL A 233 17.33 -13.45 8.91
N LYS A 234 17.87 -14.63 8.56
CA LYS A 234 17.64 -15.88 9.30
C LYS A 234 18.20 -15.83 10.73
N LEU A 235 19.43 -15.34 10.89
CA LEU A 235 20.09 -15.21 12.19
C LEU A 235 19.28 -14.37 13.19
N VAL A 236 18.40 -13.51 12.67
CA VAL A 236 17.56 -12.60 13.44
C VAL A 236 16.12 -13.10 13.54
N SER A 237 15.57 -13.71 12.49
CA SER A 237 14.14 -14.07 12.39
C SER A 237 13.73 -15.22 13.32
N ASP A 238 14.68 -16.05 13.76
CA ASP A 238 14.42 -17.21 14.61
C ASP A 238 14.40 -16.87 16.13
N ARG A 239 14.45 -15.58 16.48
CA ARG A 239 14.57 -15.10 17.86
C ARG A 239 13.25 -14.64 18.45
N ASN A 240 13.13 -14.71 19.78
CA ASN A 240 11.95 -14.29 20.51
C ASN A 240 12.05 -12.83 20.97
N GLN A 241 10.89 -12.24 21.25
CA GLN A 241 10.81 -10.95 21.94
C GLN A 241 11.51 -11.04 23.30
N GLY A 242 12.27 -10.00 23.63
CA GLY A 242 13.07 -9.88 24.85
C GLY A 242 14.50 -10.42 24.72
N ASP A 243 14.81 -11.18 23.65
CA ASP A 243 16.14 -11.73 23.43
C ASP A 243 17.17 -10.61 23.18
N LEU A 244 18.37 -10.77 23.71
CA LEU A 244 19.48 -9.88 23.39
C LEU A 244 20.15 -10.34 22.10
N VAL A 245 20.30 -9.42 21.15
CA VAL A 245 21.08 -9.62 19.93
C VAL A 245 22.36 -8.81 20.03
N LYS A 246 23.49 -9.47 19.83
CA LYS A 246 24.80 -8.84 19.71
C LYS A 246 25.17 -8.72 18.24
N ILE A 247 25.30 -7.49 17.72
CA ILE A 247 25.78 -7.24 16.36
C ILE A 247 27.18 -6.65 16.40
N LYS A 248 28.05 -7.16 15.54
CA LYS A 248 29.36 -6.56 15.26
C LYS A 248 29.31 -5.83 13.91
N VAL A 249 29.59 -4.53 13.93
CA VAL A 249 29.64 -3.68 12.73
C VAL A 249 31.05 -3.12 12.52
N ARG A 250 31.37 -2.76 11.27
CA ARG A 250 32.54 -1.96 10.91
C ARG A 250 32.08 -0.62 10.34
N ARG A 251 32.66 0.48 10.84
CA ARG A 251 32.46 1.85 10.35
C ARG A 251 33.63 2.30 9.50
N GLU A 252 33.40 3.27 8.61
CA GLU A 252 34.51 3.93 7.93
C GLU A 252 35.36 4.74 8.92
N THR A 253 34.71 5.36 9.91
CA THR A 253 35.36 6.13 10.98
C THR A 253 34.60 5.98 12.29
N PRO A 254 35.21 5.44 13.37
CA PRO A 254 36.52 4.79 13.41
C PRO A 254 36.52 3.45 12.65
N LYS A 255 37.66 3.04 12.10
CA LYS A 255 37.81 1.78 11.32
C LYS A 255 37.70 0.50 12.18
N GLU A 256 37.73 0.65 13.50
CA GLU A 256 37.66 -0.47 14.43
C GLU A 256 36.24 -1.07 14.47
N PRO A 257 36.11 -2.40 14.65
CA PRO A 257 34.82 -3.03 14.76
C PRO A 257 34.11 -2.60 16.05
N VAL A 258 32.86 -2.15 15.93
CA VAL A 258 32.00 -1.78 17.05
C VAL A 258 31.05 -2.94 17.33
N THR A 259 30.94 -3.34 18.60
CA THR A 259 29.96 -4.35 19.02
C THR A 259 28.82 -3.65 19.75
N LEU A 260 27.61 -3.83 19.25
CA LEU A 260 26.40 -3.25 19.80
C LEU A 260 25.51 -4.39 20.28
N ASN A 261 24.86 -4.19 21.43
CA ASN A 261 23.85 -5.11 21.92
C ASN A 261 22.53 -4.37 21.91
N PHE A 262 21.48 -5.02 21.45
CA PHE A 262 20.13 -4.53 21.62
C PHE A 262 19.24 -5.64 22.10
N GLN A 263 18.30 -5.28 22.94
CA GLN A 263 17.19 -6.15 23.26
C GLN A 263 16.23 -6.10 22.08
N LEU A 264 15.86 -7.27 21.56
CA LEU A 264 14.71 -7.42 20.68
C LEU A 264 13.48 -7.03 21.47
N THR A 265 13.22 -5.74 21.55
CA THR A 265 11.89 -5.26 21.85
C THR A 265 11.00 -5.71 20.69
N GLN A 266 9.68 -5.77 20.87
CA GLN A 266 8.87 -5.42 19.72
C GLN A 266 9.28 -3.99 19.37
N GLU A 267 10.22 -3.83 18.43
CA GLU A 267 10.01 -2.73 17.52
C GLU A 267 8.60 -2.91 16.99
N ILE A 268 7.89 -1.81 16.97
CA ILE A 268 6.66 -1.65 16.23
C ILE A 268 6.98 -2.02 14.78
N GLY A 269 6.84 -3.30 14.45
CA GLY A 269 7.28 -3.87 13.19
C GLY A 269 8.43 -4.87 13.29
N THR A 270 8.13 -6.16 13.19
CA THR A 270 8.27 -6.89 11.91
C THR A 270 7.86 -6.07 10.66
N GLY A 271 8.47 -4.89 10.50
CA GLY A 271 7.88 -3.60 10.08
C GLY A 271 7.49 -3.43 8.63
N ASN A 272 7.01 -4.47 7.98
CA ASN A 272 6.52 -4.36 6.63
C ASN A 272 5.25 -5.18 6.37
N ALA A 273 5.13 -6.40 6.89
CA ALA A 273 3.98 -7.26 6.60
C ALA A 273 2.65 -6.74 7.18
N ARG A 274 2.69 -5.84 8.17
CA ARG A 274 1.52 -5.33 8.91
C ARG A 274 1.38 -3.83 8.91
N ASN A 275 2.28 -3.12 8.24
CA ASN A 275 2.11 -1.68 8.10
C ASN A 275 0.92 -1.44 7.19
N LEU A 276 -0.06 -0.71 7.70
CA LEU A 276 -1.20 -0.28 6.93
C LEU A 276 -0.95 1.15 6.46
N PHE A 277 -0.92 1.36 5.16
CA PHE A 277 -0.88 2.72 4.62
C PHE A 277 -2.32 3.18 4.41
N ILE A 278 -2.64 4.42 4.75
CA ILE A 278 -3.98 4.97 4.55
C ILE A 278 -3.82 6.35 3.95
N ASP A 279 -4.57 6.63 2.90
CA ASP A 279 -4.60 7.97 2.32
C ASP A 279 -5.56 8.86 3.09
N ARG A 280 -5.16 10.12 3.29
CA ARG A 280 -6.09 11.16 3.73
C ARG A 280 -7.22 11.32 2.71
N ASP A 281 -8.37 11.79 3.19
CA ASP A 281 -9.54 12.11 2.39
C ASP A 281 -10.04 10.94 1.52
N CYS A 282 -9.75 9.72 1.95
CA CYS A 282 -10.25 8.50 1.35
C CYS A 282 -10.89 7.61 2.42
N THR A 283 -12.02 6.99 2.09
CA THR A 283 -12.71 6.09 3.00
C THR A 283 -12.21 4.66 2.82
N TYR A 284 -11.74 4.05 3.91
CA TYR A 284 -11.33 2.65 3.98
C TYR A 284 -12.37 1.86 4.78
N ARG A 285 -12.79 0.72 4.24
CA ARG A 285 -13.66 -0.25 4.92
C ARG A 285 -12.85 -1.48 5.26
N LEU A 286 -12.53 -1.63 6.55
CA LEU A 286 -11.94 -2.84 7.08
C LEU A 286 -13.07 -3.83 7.33
N ARG A 287 -13.11 -4.88 6.49
CA ARG A 287 -14.12 -5.93 6.60
C ARG A 287 -13.57 -7.09 7.40
N LEU A 288 -14.05 -7.20 8.62
CA LEU A 288 -13.70 -8.22 9.60
C LEU A 288 -14.43 -9.53 9.25
N ASP A 289 -13.69 -10.64 9.16
CA ASP A 289 -14.27 -11.97 8.97
C ASP A 289 -14.68 -12.65 10.29
N ASP A 290 -15.31 -13.81 10.19
CA ASP A 290 -15.79 -14.54 11.36
C ASP A 290 -14.67 -14.95 12.34
N LEU A 291 -13.42 -15.08 11.88
CA LEU A 291 -12.27 -15.41 12.73
C LEU A 291 -11.83 -14.22 13.58
N THR A 292 -12.17 -12.99 13.17
CA THR A 292 -11.95 -11.78 13.97
C THR A 292 -13.04 -11.53 15.02
N TYR A 293 -14.10 -12.35 15.04
CA TYR A 293 -15.19 -12.17 16.00
C TYR A 293 -14.67 -12.23 17.44
N ALA A 294 -15.11 -11.26 18.26
CA ALA A 294 -14.63 -11.05 19.63
C ALA A 294 -13.15 -10.63 19.75
N LYS A 295 -12.49 -10.25 18.65
CA LYS A 295 -11.19 -9.57 18.66
C LYS A 295 -11.42 -8.10 18.34
N ALA A 296 -11.36 -7.26 19.37
CA ALA A 296 -11.53 -5.82 19.17
C ALA A 296 -10.40 -5.26 18.29
N PHE A 297 -10.74 -4.76 17.10
CA PHE A 297 -9.83 -3.97 16.27
C PHE A 297 -9.87 -2.53 16.75
N MET A 298 -8.83 -2.11 17.46
CA MET A 298 -8.70 -0.74 17.98
C MET A 298 -7.65 0.03 17.22
N VAL A 299 -7.89 1.32 17.02
CA VAL A 299 -6.93 2.30 16.54
C VAL A 299 -6.65 3.31 17.64
N GLY A 300 -5.38 3.62 17.86
CA GLY A 300 -4.93 4.52 18.92
C GLY A 300 -3.61 5.22 18.61
N LEU A 301 -3.25 6.13 19.52
CA LEU A 301 -1.98 6.87 19.51
C LEU A 301 -0.80 6.04 20.06
N ASP A 302 -1.11 4.89 20.64
CA ASP A 302 -0.18 3.97 21.26
C ASP A 302 -0.48 2.55 20.75
N ILE A 303 0.52 1.68 20.84
CA ILE A 303 0.50 0.35 20.25
C ILE A 303 -0.46 -0.60 20.97
N GLN A 304 -0.77 -0.34 22.25
CA GLN A 304 -1.51 -1.28 23.10
C GLN A 304 -2.32 -0.61 24.22
N ASP A 305 -2.27 0.71 24.35
CA ASP A 305 -2.98 1.44 25.39
C ASP A 305 -4.38 1.85 24.92
N SER A 306 -5.39 1.11 25.38
CA SER A 306 -6.81 1.37 25.08
C SER A 306 -7.31 2.71 25.59
N GLU A 307 -6.67 3.31 26.61
CA GLU A 307 -7.03 4.66 27.09
C GLU A 307 -6.59 5.75 26.10
N LYS A 308 -5.68 5.41 25.17
CA LYS A 308 -5.19 6.27 24.08
C LYS A 308 -5.84 5.94 22.74
N ALA A 309 -7.07 5.42 22.76
CA ALA A 309 -7.86 5.22 21.55
C ALA A 309 -8.02 6.53 20.74
N TYR A 310 -8.02 6.41 19.41
CA TYR A 310 -8.20 7.52 18.49
C TYR A 310 -9.45 7.29 17.65
N ASP A 311 -10.55 7.98 18.00
CA ASP A 311 -11.85 7.75 17.34
C ASP A 311 -12.16 8.72 16.20
N LYS A 312 -11.39 9.81 16.06
CA LYS A 312 -11.70 10.87 15.08
C LYS A 312 -11.55 10.33 13.65
N GLY A 313 -12.66 10.32 12.91
CA GLY A 313 -12.68 9.76 11.56
C GLY A 313 -12.77 8.24 11.51
N ILE A 314 -13.12 7.58 12.62
CA ILE A 314 -13.29 6.13 12.69
C ILE A 314 -14.70 5.80 13.16
N LEU A 315 -15.37 4.89 12.46
CA LEU A 315 -16.64 4.30 12.89
C LEU A 315 -16.43 2.81 13.15
N GLY A 316 -16.86 2.34 14.33
CA GLY A 316 -16.69 0.94 14.75
C GLY A 316 -15.37 0.65 15.47
N ASN A 317 -14.63 1.67 15.91
CA ASN A 317 -13.39 1.48 16.65
C ASN A 317 -13.61 0.62 17.91
N GLY A 318 -12.88 -0.48 18.05
CA GLY A 318 -12.97 -1.38 19.21
C GLY A 318 -14.26 -2.20 19.33
N ALA A 319 -15.18 -2.14 18.36
CA ALA A 319 -16.50 -2.80 18.48
C ALA A 319 -16.42 -4.34 18.53
N GLY A 320 -15.32 -4.95 18.07
CA GLY A 320 -15.09 -6.41 18.07
C GLY A 320 -16.03 -7.21 17.15
N GLN A 321 -16.95 -6.54 16.45
CA GLN A 321 -17.88 -7.08 15.47
C GLN A 321 -18.21 -6.02 14.42
N GLY A 322 -18.48 -6.47 13.19
CA GLY A 322 -18.84 -5.60 12.07
C GLY A 322 -17.65 -4.89 11.43
N ASP A 323 -17.94 -4.13 10.37
CA ASP A 323 -16.91 -3.39 9.63
C ASP A 323 -16.40 -2.19 10.43
N VAL A 324 -15.11 -1.89 10.31
CA VAL A 324 -14.52 -0.62 10.77
C VAL A 324 -14.36 0.29 9.56
N LEU A 325 -14.91 1.50 9.63
CA LEU A 325 -14.72 2.54 8.61
C LEU A 325 -13.72 3.56 9.10
N ILE A 326 -12.77 3.91 8.22
CA ILE A 326 -11.73 4.91 8.49
C ILE A 326 -11.78 5.96 7.39
N ARG A 327 -11.86 7.23 7.78
CA ARG A 327 -11.63 8.39 6.91
C ARG A 327 -10.82 9.44 7.68
N PHE A 328 -9.53 9.48 7.40
CA PHE A 328 -8.63 10.46 8.00
C PHE A 328 -8.53 11.72 7.16
N ASN A 329 -8.19 12.84 7.79
CA ASN A 329 -8.10 14.15 7.16
C ASN A 329 -6.74 14.80 7.44
N GLU A 330 -6.58 16.06 7.03
CA GLU A 330 -5.37 16.86 7.23
C GLU A 330 -4.95 17.02 8.71
N TYR A 331 -5.89 16.91 9.65
CA TYR A 331 -5.62 17.03 11.10
C TYR A 331 -5.30 15.69 11.77
N THR A 332 -5.46 14.57 11.06
CA THR A 332 -5.10 13.25 11.59
C THR A 332 -3.56 13.14 11.67
N PRO A 333 -3.00 12.70 12.80
CA PRO A 333 -1.57 12.42 12.92
C PRO A 333 -1.06 11.53 11.80
N GLU A 334 0.18 11.71 11.35
CA GLU A 334 0.77 10.89 10.28
C GLU A 334 0.93 9.41 10.67
N ASN A 335 0.96 9.13 11.98
CA ASN A 335 1.24 7.82 12.51
C ASN A 335 0.21 7.51 13.61
N LEU A 336 -0.47 6.39 13.44
CA LEU A 336 -1.33 5.76 14.44
C LEU A 336 -0.94 4.28 14.54
N PHE A 337 -1.57 3.56 15.44
CA PHE A 337 -1.43 2.11 15.57
C PHE A 337 -2.80 1.46 15.55
N TYR A 338 -2.87 0.27 14.98
CA TYR A 338 -4.00 -0.61 15.21
C TYR A 338 -3.55 -1.79 16.08
N PHE A 339 -4.42 -2.29 16.95
CA PHE A 339 -4.10 -3.35 17.90
C PHE A 339 -5.35 -4.10 18.38
N CYS A 340 -5.12 -5.20 19.09
CA CYS A 340 -6.14 -5.91 19.83
C CYS A 340 -5.80 -5.83 21.32
N PRO A 341 -6.65 -5.27 22.19
CA PRO A 341 -6.39 -5.18 23.63
C PRO A 341 -6.14 -6.54 24.28
N ASP A 342 -6.78 -7.59 23.75
CA ASP A 342 -6.70 -8.94 24.30
C ASP A 342 -5.46 -9.71 23.84
N GLN A 343 -4.66 -9.17 22.90
CA GLN A 343 -3.46 -9.84 22.41
C GLN A 343 -2.35 -8.84 22.04
N GLU A 344 -1.28 -8.89 22.84
CA GLU A 344 -0.04 -8.17 22.58
C GLU A 344 0.50 -8.49 21.19
N GLY A 345 0.94 -7.45 20.46
CA GLY A 345 1.55 -7.63 19.13
C GLY A 345 0.58 -8.11 18.05
N ALA A 346 -0.73 -8.16 18.28
CA ALA A 346 -1.71 -8.53 17.24
C ALA A 346 -1.90 -7.46 16.15
N GLY A 347 -1.31 -6.29 16.37
CA GLY A 347 -1.48 -5.06 15.62
C GLY A 347 -0.30 -4.68 14.70
N GLY A 348 -0.32 -3.42 14.28
CA GLY A 348 0.70 -2.81 13.43
C GLY A 348 0.56 -1.28 13.36
N LYS A 349 1.46 -0.64 12.61
CA LYS A 349 1.43 0.81 12.40
C LYS A 349 0.45 1.18 11.28
N ILE A 350 -0.33 2.22 11.48
CA ILE A 350 -1.04 2.92 10.41
C ILE A 350 -0.22 4.15 10.02
N ILE A 351 0.22 4.19 8.76
CA ILE A 351 1.01 5.28 8.19
C ILE A 351 0.10 6.06 7.24
N ILE A 352 -0.18 7.31 7.61
CA ILE A 352 -1.17 8.13 6.92
C ILE A 352 -0.47 9.02 5.91
N LYS A 353 -0.79 8.82 4.63
CA LYS A 353 -0.14 9.44 3.48
C LYS A 353 -1.06 10.45 2.81
N ASP A 354 -0.44 11.35 2.06
CA ASP A 354 -1.17 12.29 1.22
C ASP A 354 -1.85 11.58 0.04
N PRO A 355 -3.03 12.05 -0.40
CA PRO A 355 -3.81 11.47 -1.51
C PRO A 355 -3.04 11.25 -2.82
N PHE A 356 -1.99 12.04 -3.03
CA PHE A 356 -1.19 12.08 -4.26
C PHE A 356 0.23 11.55 -4.04
N ASN A 357 0.50 10.93 -2.89
CA ASN A 357 1.77 10.26 -2.66
C ASN A 357 1.76 8.90 -3.40
N TYR A 358 2.43 8.87 -4.55
CA TYR A 358 2.61 7.66 -5.36
C TYR A 358 3.82 6.82 -4.96
N ASP A 359 4.64 7.31 -4.01
CA ASP A 359 5.81 6.62 -3.48
C ASP A 359 5.51 5.99 -2.12
N LYS A 360 4.51 5.11 -2.12
CA LYS A 360 4.18 4.22 -1.01
C LYS A 360 4.09 2.78 -1.52
N PRO A 361 4.19 1.76 -0.63
CA PRO A 361 3.93 0.38 -1.03
C PRO A 361 2.61 0.30 -1.78
N ASN A 362 2.61 -0.35 -2.94
CA ASN A 362 1.46 -0.35 -3.81
C ASN A 362 0.31 -1.16 -3.21
N GLN A 363 -0.53 -0.48 -2.44
CA GLN A 363 -1.72 -1.02 -1.82
C GLN A 363 -2.69 -1.45 -2.90
N ARG A 364 -2.53 -2.69 -3.38
CA ARG A 364 -3.51 -3.34 -4.24
C ARG A 364 -4.82 -3.43 -3.45
N THR A 365 -5.72 -2.52 -3.81
CA THR A 365 -6.92 -2.24 -3.04
C THR A 365 -8.12 -2.65 -3.85
N ASP A 366 -9.12 -3.21 -3.19
CA ASP A 366 -10.40 -3.43 -3.82
C ASP A 366 -11.27 -2.19 -3.57
N LEU A 367 -11.95 -1.68 -4.59
CA LEU A 367 -12.85 -0.55 -4.47
C LEU A 367 -14.29 -1.08 -4.45
N LEU A 368 -15.01 -0.79 -3.37
CA LEU A 368 -16.41 -1.16 -3.20
C LEU A 368 -17.29 0.04 -3.53
N LEU A 369 -18.06 -0.08 -4.61
CA LEU A 369 -19.06 0.90 -5.01
C LEU A 369 -20.40 0.47 -4.43
N THR A 370 -20.97 1.29 -3.54
CA THR A 370 -22.33 1.09 -3.04
C THR A 370 -23.23 2.15 -3.67
N PHE A 371 -24.33 1.71 -4.25
CA PHE A 371 -25.33 2.60 -4.83
C PHE A 371 -26.74 2.23 -4.37
N SER A 372 -27.64 3.20 -4.42
CA SER A 372 -29.03 3.03 -4.05
C SER A 372 -29.94 3.14 -5.27
N TYR A 373 -31.07 2.41 -5.24
CA TYR A 373 -32.08 2.43 -6.29
C TYR A 373 -33.45 2.03 -5.75
N GLY A 374 -34.51 2.59 -6.35
CA GLY A 374 -35.91 2.20 -6.10
C GLY A 374 -36.59 2.91 -4.94
N GLN A 375 -37.89 2.62 -4.80
CA GLN A 375 -38.77 3.04 -3.70
C GLN A 375 -39.60 1.81 -3.27
N PRO A 376 -39.42 1.26 -2.06
CA PRO A 376 -38.49 1.69 -1.01
C PRO A 376 -37.02 1.57 -1.46
N THR A 377 -36.16 2.43 -0.93
CA THR A 377 -34.73 2.48 -1.27
C THR A 377 -34.05 1.15 -0.96
N ARG A 378 -33.40 0.55 -1.95
CA ARG A 378 -32.55 -0.65 -1.81
C ARG A 378 -31.10 -0.29 -2.12
N PHE A 379 -30.17 -1.10 -1.62
CA PHE A 379 -28.73 -0.91 -1.80
C PHE A 379 -28.14 -2.06 -2.62
N TYR A 380 -27.19 -1.72 -3.48
CA TYR A 380 -26.50 -2.64 -4.37
C TYR A 380 -25.01 -2.37 -4.34
N GLN A 381 -24.21 -3.40 -4.59
CA GLN A 381 -22.75 -3.28 -4.61
C GLN A 381 -22.12 -3.80 -5.90
N ILE A 382 -21.07 -3.10 -6.33
CA ILE A 382 -20.11 -3.55 -7.33
C ILE A 382 -18.73 -3.54 -6.68
N LEU A 383 -18.00 -4.64 -6.80
CA LEU A 383 -16.64 -4.77 -6.30
C LEU A 383 -15.64 -4.68 -7.46
N ILE A 384 -14.78 -3.68 -7.43
CA ILE A 384 -13.68 -3.50 -8.37
C ILE A 384 -12.42 -4.02 -7.70
N LYS A 385 -11.87 -5.14 -8.20
CA LYS A 385 -10.73 -5.80 -7.54
C LYS A 385 -9.39 -5.28 -8.04
N GLU A 386 -8.38 -5.37 -7.18
CA GLU A 386 -6.96 -5.16 -7.52
C GLU A 386 -6.71 -3.83 -8.26
N VAL A 387 -7.26 -2.73 -7.76
CA VAL A 387 -6.97 -1.39 -8.29
C VAL A 387 -5.58 -0.95 -7.83
N ILE A 388 -4.79 -0.43 -8.75
CA ILE A 388 -3.45 0.10 -8.50
C ILE A 388 -3.43 1.60 -8.75
N LEU A 389 -3.09 2.39 -7.73
CA LEU A 389 -2.89 3.83 -7.88
C LEU A 389 -1.52 4.10 -8.52
N THR A 390 -1.50 4.87 -9.61
CA THR A 390 -0.26 5.30 -10.27
C THR A 390 -0.25 6.81 -10.47
N ALA A 391 0.92 7.36 -10.82
CA ALA A 391 1.05 8.76 -11.20
C ALA A 391 0.19 9.16 -12.43
N LYS A 392 -0.26 8.18 -13.24
CA LYS A 392 -1.18 8.40 -14.37
C LYS A 392 -2.65 8.24 -13.97
N GLY A 393 -2.93 7.95 -12.71
CA GLY A 393 -4.24 7.64 -12.17
C GLY A 393 -4.38 6.17 -11.77
N PRO A 394 -5.50 5.81 -11.12
CA PRO A 394 -5.82 4.43 -10.78
C PRO A 394 -6.04 3.56 -12.03
N LEU A 395 -5.57 2.31 -11.97
CA LEU A 395 -5.66 1.34 -13.05
C LEU A 395 -6.32 0.04 -12.59
N LEU A 396 -7.14 -0.54 -13.45
CA LEU A 396 -7.85 -1.79 -13.18
C LEU A 396 -7.03 -3.00 -13.64
N PHE A 397 -6.80 -3.94 -12.73
CA PHE A 397 -6.09 -5.21 -13.02
C PHE A 397 -6.99 -6.44 -12.98
N GLU A 398 -8.21 -6.30 -12.45
CA GLU A 398 -9.18 -7.38 -12.37
C GLU A 398 -10.56 -6.94 -12.84
N ARG A 399 -11.40 -7.92 -13.16
CA ARG A 399 -12.78 -7.68 -13.60
C ARG A 399 -13.65 -7.15 -12.45
N PRO A 400 -14.48 -6.12 -12.69
CA PRO A 400 -15.58 -5.75 -11.80
C PRO A 400 -16.47 -6.96 -11.51
N GLN A 401 -16.99 -7.03 -10.28
CA GLN A 401 -17.90 -8.08 -9.85
C GLN A 401 -19.22 -7.47 -9.38
N TRP A 402 -20.32 -7.95 -9.96
CA TRP A 402 -21.66 -7.65 -9.49
C TRP A 402 -21.91 -8.39 -8.18
N ILE A 403 -22.06 -7.67 -7.08
CA ILE A 403 -22.45 -8.26 -5.78
C ILE A 403 -23.97 -8.35 -5.69
N GLY A 404 -24.70 -7.40 -6.28
CA GLY A 404 -26.15 -7.37 -6.25
C GLY A 404 -26.71 -6.70 -5.01
N GLN A 405 -27.96 -7.00 -4.70
CA GLN A 405 -28.68 -6.38 -3.59
C GLN A 405 -28.03 -6.78 -2.25
N VAL A 406 -27.81 -5.79 -1.39
CA VAL A 406 -27.29 -5.96 -0.04
C VAL A 406 -28.20 -5.28 0.99
N GLN A 407 -28.09 -5.70 2.25
CA GLN A 407 -28.60 -4.89 3.36
C GLN A 407 -27.88 -3.55 3.40
N ARG A 408 -28.51 -2.52 3.98
CA ARG A 408 -27.88 -1.20 4.09
C ARG A 408 -26.51 -1.33 4.76
N PRO A 409 -25.41 -1.00 4.06
CA PRO A 409 -24.09 -1.20 4.64
C PRO A 409 -23.87 -0.27 5.85
N PHE A 410 -23.08 -0.75 6.80
CA PHE A 410 -22.69 0.00 7.99
C PHE A 410 -22.04 1.33 7.58
N GLY A 411 -22.41 2.43 8.24
CA GLY A 411 -21.91 3.79 7.98
C GLY A 411 -22.51 4.51 6.78
N ILE A 412 -23.39 3.87 5.99
CA ILE A 412 -23.98 4.48 4.79
C ILE A 412 -25.32 5.17 5.12
N SER A 413 -25.44 6.43 4.71
CA SER A 413 -26.69 7.21 4.78
C SER A 413 -27.50 7.08 3.48
N ASN A 414 -28.74 7.56 3.50
CA ASN A 414 -29.62 7.53 2.31
C ASN A 414 -29.30 8.64 1.29
N THR A 415 -28.29 9.49 1.54
CA THR A 415 -27.96 10.63 0.67
C THR A 415 -26.88 10.26 -0.34
N ALA A 416 -27.02 10.73 -1.58
CA ALA A 416 -25.99 10.59 -2.61
C ALA A 416 -24.63 11.17 -2.16
N LEU A 417 -23.54 10.55 -2.63
CA LEU A 417 -22.21 11.16 -2.55
C LEU A 417 -22.21 12.49 -3.30
N ARG A 418 -21.73 13.55 -2.66
CA ARG A 418 -21.60 14.88 -3.25
C ARG A 418 -20.27 15.06 -3.95
#